data_AF-A0A956JUX9-F1
#
_entry.id   AF-A0A956JUX9-F1
#
_cell.length_a   1.000
_cell.length_b   1.000
_cell.length_c   1.000
_cell.angle_alpha   90.00
_cell.angle_beta   90.00
_cell.angle_gamma   90.00
#
_symmetry.space_group_name_H-M   'P 1'
#
loop_
_entity.id
_entity.type
_entity.pdbx_description
1 polymer ?
#
loop_
_entity_poly.entity_id
_entity_poly.type
_entity_poly.pdbx_seq_one_letter_code
_entity_poly.pdbx_strand_id
1 'polypeptide(L)'
;MTDSTETLLDQALGAEARDARRAAFVKLCSSTDWRQVLAPHVLSRQGYEGSDGLEPDWRTFEQAAPHIGGDEEKIQHLLELLGSRFAGELLVAVARHVGPELVEQVLPHLRTAEEPRATLLLFVLHEADPKWVTRSEAAAAIRKHLRGDDIGRVSLMVWLSRAGNLGEFQELVEKYPPGAVEEWSAIGRARLVSDGLVTRAMAILPHHPGPLLYLLRLDPLPAEIVPRMMASARGDWIATALELAVADTLHSRALVPLAELGVRLGGRSLAAANAWVGASKLSRSLLSLLGEQMERDESGNGRVSELLWIRRRAPSADRALERGRRDEKVDLLDGAALVRQARGEKMLELVREILEEPRETMLEPVLHPLVAVHSDAARRLLELFDDPNPETARRAREAREAWHDVFWPEGDEEEE
;
A
#
# COMPACT_ATOMS: atom_id res chain seq x y z
N MET A 1 11.27 38.04 -21.33
CA MET A 1 9.92 38.53 -20.99
C MET A 1 9.54 37.87 -19.69
N THR A 2 9.42 38.64 -18.60
CA THR A 2 8.86 38.14 -17.34
C THR A 2 7.35 38.06 -17.53
N ASP A 3 6.80 36.85 -17.58
CA ASP A 3 5.34 36.66 -17.59
C ASP A 3 4.72 37.42 -16.42
N SER A 4 3.66 38.18 -16.67
CA SER A 4 2.95 38.87 -15.59
C SER A 4 2.28 37.84 -14.67
N THR A 5 2.10 38.17 -13.39
CA THR A 5 1.40 37.33 -12.41
C THR A 5 0.03 36.89 -12.93
N GLU A 6 -0.70 37.79 -13.59
CA GLU A 6 -2.02 37.55 -14.18
C GLU A 6 -1.96 36.46 -15.27
N THR A 7 -0.98 36.53 -16.17
CA THR A 7 -0.79 35.48 -17.20
C THR A 7 -0.46 34.12 -16.58
N LEU A 8 0.37 34.10 -15.53
CA LEU A 8 0.68 32.84 -14.85
C LEU A 8 -0.52 32.30 -14.06
N LEU A 9 -1.37 33.17 -13.51
CA LEU A 9 -2.58 32.77 -12.80
C LEU A 9 -3.59 32.14 -13.77
N ASP A 10 -3.81 32.76 -14.92
CA ASP A 10 -4.64 32.21 -15.99
C ASP A 10 -4.12 30.85 -16.46
N GLN A 11 -2.80 30.72 -16.62
CA GLN A 11 -2.18 29.43 -16.96
C GLN A 11 -2.36 28.39 -15.86
N ALA A 12 -2.16 28.73 -14.59
CA ALA A 12 -2.30 27.81 -13.47
C ALA A 12 -3.75 27.33 -13.27
N LEU A 13 -4.73 28.15 -13.65
CA LEU A 13 -6.16 27.85 -13.50
C LEU A 13 -6.78 27.20 -14.74
N GLY A 14 -6.33 27.60 -15.94
CA GLY A 14 -7.04 27.36 -17.19
C GLY A 14 -6.26 26.62 -18.28
N ALA A 15 -4.95 26.35 -18.11
CA ALA A 15 -4.21 25.61 -19.13
C ALA A 15 -4.71 24.16 -19.22
N GLU A 16 -4.93 23.68 -20.45
CA GLU A 16 -5.41 22.32 -20.71
C GLU A 16 -4.36 21.28 -20.30
N ALA A 17 -3.07 21.57 -20.52
CA ALA A 17 -1.98 20.67 -20.15
C ALA A 17 -1.64 20.79 -18.65
N ARG A 18 -1.69 19.67 -17.93
CA ARG A 18 -1.30 19.57 -16.52
C ARG A 18 0.10 20.07 -16.22
N ASP A 19 1.07 19.77 -17.08
CA ASP A 19 2.45 20.22 -16.90
C ASP A 19 2.58 21.74 -17.01
N ALA A 20 1.76 22.39 -17.86
CA ALA A 20 1.72 23.85 -17.96
C ALA A 20 1.10 24.48 -16.72
N ARG A 21 -0.01 23.93 -16.20
CA ARG A 21 -0.60 24.37 -14.93
C ARG A 21 0.37 24.24 -13.77
N ARG A 22 1.03 23.09 -13.67
CA ARG A 22 2.06 22.83 -12.65
C ARG A 22 3.20 23.84 -12.73
N ALA A 23 3.78 24.02 -13.91
CA ALA A 23 4.89 24.95 -14.10
C ALA A 23 4.49 26.39 -13.73
N ALA A 24 3.28 26.81 -14.12
CA ALA A 24 2.74 28.11 -13.77
C ALA A 24 2.52 28.26 -12.26
N PHE A 25 1.90 27.26 -11.60
CA PHE A 25 1.68 27.24 -10.16
C PHE A 25 3.00 27.29 -9.36
N VAL A 26 3.99 26.48 -9.74
CA VAL A 26 5.32 26.46 -9.10
C VAL A 26 6.02 27.82 -9.25
N LYS A 27 5.96 28.42 -10.44
CA LYS A 27 6.54 29.75 -10.70
C LYS A 27 5.84 30.84 -9.90
N LEU A 28 4.52 30.74 -9.78
CA LEU A 28 3.69 31.62 -8.96
C LEU A 28 4.01 31.51 -7.46
N CYS A 29 4.30 30.32 -6.93
CA CYS A 29 4.74 30.16 -5.55
C CYS A 29 6.05 30.91 -5.25
N SER A 30 6.84 31.26 -6.27
CA SER A 30 8.07 32.07 -6.14
C SER A 30 7.84 33.57 -6.36
N SER A 31 6.62 34.01 -6.67
CA SER A 31 6.33 35.41 -6.99
C SER A 31 6.08 36.26 -5.73
N THR A 32 6.06 37.58 -5.90
CA THR A 32 5.66 38.54 -4.85
C THR A 32 4.16 38.45 -4.51
N ASP A 33 3.35 37.92 -5.42
CA ASP A 33 1.89 37.81 -5.28
C ASP A 33 1.45 36.43 -4.79
N TRP A 34 2.35 35.68 -4.16
CA TRP A 34 2.15 34.30 -3.71
C TRP A 34 0.87 34.07 -2.88
N ARG A 35 0.36 35.10 -2.18
CA ARG A 35 -0.91 35.03 -1.43
C ARG A 35 -2.11 34.73 -2.32
N GLN A 36 -2.14 35.29 -3.53
CA GLN A 36 -3.20 35.00 -4.50
C GLN A 36 -3.10 33.56 -4.99
N VAL A 37 -1.88 33.04 -5.08
CA VAL A 37 -1.54 31.70 -5.55
C VAL A 37 -1.93 30.62 -4.54
N LEU A 38 -1.71 30.91 -3.25
CA LEU A 38 -2.12 30.05 -2.16
C LEU A 38 -3.59 30.25 -1.78
N ALA A 39 -4.38 31.06 -2.50
CA ALA A 39 -5.79 31.18 -2.22
C ALA A 39 -6.52 29.83 -2.41
N PRO A 40 -7.56 29.52 -1.60
CA PRO A 40 -8.26 28.23 -1.65
C PRO A 40 -8.72 27.81 -3.04
N HIS A 41 -9.23 28.76 -3.85
CA HIS A 41 -9.73 28.47 -5.19
C HIS A 41 -8.62 28.08 -6.17
N VAL A 42 -7.41 28.62 -6.03
CA VAL A 42 -6.25 28.26 -6.87
C VAL A 42 -5.70 26.90 -6.48
N LEU A 43 -5.50 26.67 -5.18
CA LEU A 43 -5.06 25.38 -4.64
C LEU A 43 -6.01 24.25 -5.04
N SER A 44 -7.32 24.49 -4.93
CA SER A 44 -8.33 23.49 -5.31
C SER A 44 -8.22 23.06 -6.77
N ARG A 45 -7.73 23.93 -7.66
CA ARG A 45 -7.61 23.66 -9.11
C ARG A 45 -6.38 22.85 -9.48
N GLN A 46 -5.40 22.74 -8.58
CA GLN A 46 -4.18 21.96 -8.81
C GLN A 46 -4.38 20.44 -8.66
N GLY A 47 -5.60 19.98 -8.36
CA GLY A 47 -5.95 18.55 -8.28
C GLY A 47 -7.07 18.13 -9.23
N TYR A 48 -7.13 18.67 -10.46
CA TYR A 48 -8.13 18.25 -11.44
C TYR A 48 -7.61 18.14 -12.87
N GLU A 49 -7.91 17.03 -13.53
CA GLU A 49 -8.45 17.04 -14.90
C GLU A 49 -9.91 16.58 -14.85
N GLY A 50 -10.70 16.88 -15.88
CA GLY A 50 -12.10 16.41 -15.94
C GLY A 50 -12.24 14.88 -15.84
N SER A 51 -11.16 14.14 -16.11
CA SER A 51 -11.02 12.69 -16.00
C SER A 51 -10.58 12.17 -14.61
N ASP A 52 -9.99 13.03 -13.76
CA ASP A 52 -9.16 12.58 -12.63
C ASP A 52 -9.95 12.37 -11.32
N GLY A 53 -11.28 12.30 -11.41
CA GLY A 53 -12.10 11.83 -10.30
C GLY A 53 -11.90 12.59 -8.97
N LEU A 54 -11.49 13.87 -9.02
CA LEU A 54 -11.27 14.76 -7.87
C LEU A 54 -9.96 14.53 -7.07
N GLU A 55 -8.95 13.84 -7.60
CA GLU A 55 -7.70 13.49 -6.89
C GLU A 55 -6.59 14.57 -6.94
N PRO A 56 -5.80 14.76 -5.85
CA PRO A 56 -4.72 15.74 -5.81
C PRO A 56 -3.55 15.38 -6.74
N ASP A 57 -2.99 16.37 -7.45
CA ASP A 57 -1.73 16.20 -8.20
C ASP A 57 -0.53 16.29 -7.27
N TRP A 58 -0.19 15.16 -6.64
CA TRP A 58 0.95 15.06 -5.71
C TRP A 58 2.25 15.63 -6.31
N ARG A 59 2.49 15.45 -7.62
CA ARG A 59 3.71 15.94 -8.28
C ARG A 59 3.76 17.47 -8.32
N THR A 60 2.62 18.14 -8.41
CA THR A 60 2.54 19.60 -8.35
C THR A 60 2.91 20.11 -6.96
N PHE A 61 2.42 19.46 -5.91
CA PHE A 61 2.73 19.86 -4.54
C PHE A 61 4.18 19.59 -4.14
N GLU A 62 4.73 18.43 -4.53
CA GLU A 62 6.15 18.12 -4.32
C GLU A 62 7.07 19.13 -5.02
N GLN A 63 6.71 19.63 -6.21
CA GLN A 63 7.48 20.66 -6.90
C GLN A 63 7.29 22.07 -6.32
N ALA A 64 6.14 22.38 -5.74
CA ALA A 64 5.87 23.66 -5.10
C ALA A 64 6.49 23.76 -3.69
N ALA A 65 6.67 22.62 -3.01
CA ALA A 65 7.15 22.55 -1.63
C ALA A 65 8.45 23.33 -1.37
N PRO A 66 9.50 23.28 -2.22
CA PRO A 66 10.72 24.08 -2.02
C PRO A 66 10.51 25.60 -2.05
N HIS A 67 9.52 26.06 -2.82
CA HIS A 67 9.23 27.49 -2.98
C HIS A 67 8.37 28.06 -1.83
N ILE A 68 7.79 27.18 -1.03
CA ILE A 68 6.99 27.50 0.16
C ILE A 68 7.83 27.27 1.42
N GLY A 69 8.53 26.13 1.49
CA GLY A 69 9.24 25.67 2.69
C GLY A 69 10.38 26.57 3.16
N GLY A 70 10.92 27.41 2.29
CA GLY A 70 11.94 28.40 2.64
C GLY A 70 11.38 29.72 3.20
N ASP A 71 10.07 29.85 3.37
CA ASP A 71 9.38 31.10 3.74
C ASP A 71 8.34 30.86 4.84
N GLU A 72 8.63 31.33 6.06
CA GLU A 72 7.76 31.19 7.23
C GLU A 72 6.39 31.83 7.02
N GLU A 73 6.30 32.93 6.27
CA GLU A 73 5.04 33.62 6.02
C GLU A 73 4.11 32.77 5.14
N LYS A 74 4.68 32.06 4.17
CA LYS A 74 3.92 31.14 3.31
C LYS A 74 3.48 29.89 4.08
N ILE A 75 4.34 29.35 4.94
CA ILE A 75 3.98 28.21 5.80
C ILE A 75 2.86 28.60 6.76
N GLN A 76 2.97 29.75 7.41
CA GLN A 76 1.94 30.25 8.31
C GLN A 76 0.61 30.47 7.57
N HIS A 77 0.65 31.04 6.36
CA HIS A 77 -0.55 31.18 5.56
C HIS A 77 -1.14 29.81 5.17
N LEU A 78 -0.33 28.84 4.78
CA LEU A 78 -0.80 27.49 4.47
C LEU A 78 -1.47 26.81 5.69
N LEU A 79 -0.93 27.04 6.89
CA LEU A 79 -1.52 26.57 8.14
C LEU A 79 -2.89 27.20 8.42
N GLU A 80 -3.10 28.47 8.07
CA GLU A 80 -4.39 29.16 8.17
C GLU A 80 -5.43 28.60 7.20
N LEU A 81 -4.97 28.08 6.07
CA LEU A 81 -5.83 27.50 5.03
C LEU A 81 -6.24 26.05 5.30
N LEU A 82 -5.75 25.42 6.37
CA LEU A 82 -6.11 24.05 6.72
C LEU A 82 -7.63 23.90 6.91
N GLY A 83 -8.23 22.97 6.16
CA GLY A 83 -9.68 22.84 5.98
C GLY A 83 -10.14 23.25 4.57
N SER A 84 -9.31 24.01 3.85
CA SER A 84 -9.44 24.19 2.41
C SER A 84 -8.97 22.94 1.67
N ARG A 85 -9.55 22.71 0.50
CA ARG A 85 -9.23 21.58 -0.34
C ARG A 85 -7.75 21.59 -0.75
N PHE A 86 -7.08 20.45 -0.56
CA PHE A 86 -5.68 20.19 -0.91
C PHE A 86 -4.60 20.99 -0.14
N ALA A 87 -4.99 21.88 0.78
CA ALA A 87 -4.02 22.60 1.60
C ALA A 87 -3.24 21.66 2.54
N GLY A 88 -3.88 20.59 3.02
CA GLY A 88 -3.23 19.58 3.85
C GLY A 88 -2.18 18.78 3.10
N GLU A 89 -2.50 18.36 1.88
CA GLU A 89 -1.63 17.59 1.00
C GLU A 89 -0.41 18.41 0.57
N LEU A 90 -0.61 19.71 0.31
CA LEU A 90 0.50 20.63 0.08
C LEU A 90 1.37 20.79 1.34
N LEU A 91 0.77 20.92 2.52
CA LEU A 91 1.52 21.03 3.77
C LEU A 91 2.31 19.75 4.09
N VAL A 92 1.80 18.57 3.73
CA VAL A 92 2.52 17.29 3.82
C VAL A 92 3.73 17.27 2.88
N ALA A 93 3.59 17.76 1.64
CA ALA A 93 4.72 17.87 0.72
C ALA A 93 5.79 18.84 1.26
N VAL A 94 5.36 19.98 1.82
CA VAL A 94 6.26 20.92 2.51
C VAL A 94 6.95 20.24 3.71
N ALA A 95 6.24 19.42 4.48
CA ALA A 95 6.80 18.67 5.60
C ALA A 95 7.95 17.74 5.18
N ARG A 96 7.77 16.98 4.10
CA ARG A 96 8.81 16.09 3.56
C ARG A 96 10.03 16.87 3.06
N HIS A 97 9.81 18.06 2.51
CA HIS A 97 10.87 18.89 1.97
C HIS A 97 11.67 19.62 3.06
N VAL A 98 10.97 20.31 3.97
CA VAL A 98 11.57 21.10 5.04
C VAL A 98 12.13 20.19 6.11
N GLY A 99 11.41 19.13 6.48
CA GLY A 99 11.85 18.19 7.49
C GLY A 99 11.75 18.75 8.92
N PRO A 100 12.72 18.43 9.80
CA PRO A 100 12.62 18.70 11.24
C PRO A 100 12.43 20.15 11.65
N GLU A 101 12.86 21.12 10.85
CA GLU A 101 12.67 22.55 11.11
C GLU A 101 11.18 22.96 11.11
N LEU A 102 10.34 22.26 10.33
CA LEU A 102 8.91 22.58 10.23
C LEU A 102 8.15 22.32 11.54
N VAL A 103 8.66 21.42 12.39
CA VAL A 103 8.01 21.02 13.64
C VAL A 103 7.75 22.22 14.54
N GLU A 104 8.69 23.17 14.63
CA GLU A 104 8.57 24.35 15.49
C GLU A 104 7.42 25.27 15.06
N GLN A 105 7.17 25.34 13.74
CA GLN A 105 6.09 26.14 13.17
C GLN A 105 4.73 25.46 13.31
N VAL A 106 4.66 24.13 13.21
CA VAL A 106 3.41 23.36 13.22
C VAL A 106 2.90 23.08 14.63
N LEU A 107 3.80 22.80 15.58
CA LEU A 107 3.45 22.36 16.93
C LEU A 107 2.55 23.35 17.71
N PRO A 108 2.73 24.69 17.62
CA PRO A 108 1.82 25.65 18.24
C PRO A 108 0.38 25.52 17.75
N HIS A 109 0.17 25.24 16.46
CA HIS A 109 -1.16 25.07 15.87
C HIS A 109 -1.81 23.78 16.34
N LEU A 110 -1.03 22.71 16.52
CA LEU A 110 -1.56 21.46 17.06
C LEU A 110 -2.13 21.67 18.48
N ARG A 111 -1.52 22.52 19.32
CA ARG A 111 -2.01 22.78 20.68
C ARG A 111 -3.42 23.37 20.71
N THR A 112 -3.83 24.11 19.69
CA THR A 112 -5.15 24.76 19.64
C THR A 112 -6.13 24.05 18.70
N ALA A 113 -5.64 23.23 17.76
CA ALA A 113 -6.47 22.51 16.80
C ALA A 113 -7.51 21.58 17.48
N GLU A 114 -8.65 21.44 16.80
CA GLU A 114 -9.68 20.43 17.03
C GLU A 114 -9.71 19.46 15.82
N GLU A 115 -10.42 18.35 15.92
CA GLU A 115 -10.58 17.42 14.79
C GLU A 115 -11.46 18.03 13.68
N PRO A 116 -11.21 17.72 12.39
CA PRO A 116 -10.20 16.80 11.83
C PRO A 116 -8.80 17.43 11.64
N ARG A 117 -8.65 18.74 11.95
CA ARG A 117 -7.39 19.48 11.73
C ARG A 117 -6.25 18.93 12.59
N ALA A 118 -6.54 18.48 13.82
CA ALA A 118 -5.58 17.85 14.69
C ALA A 118 -4.95 16.59 14.07
N THR A 119 -5.75 15.67 13.53
CA THR A 119 -5.26 14.45 12.82
C THR A 119 -4.31 14.79 11.67
N LEU A 120 -4.65 15.79 10.85
CA LEU A 120 -3.80 16.22 9.74
C LEU A 120 -2.47 16.82 10.22
N LEU A 121 -2.50 17.69 11.23
CA LEU A 121 -1.29 18.29 11.80
C LEU A 121 -0.37 17.25 12.45
N LEU A 122 -0.97 16.27 13.13
CA LEU A 122 -0.29 15.10 13.66
C LEU A 122 0.46 14.33 12.55
N PHE A 123 -0.20 14.11 11.41
CA PHE A 123 0.42 13.46 10.24
C PHE A 123 1.55 14.31 9.63
N VAL A 124 1.33 15.61 9.45
CA VAL A 124 2.36 16.57 8.97
C VAL A 124 3.60 16.54 9.85
N LEU A 125 3.45 16.55 11.18
CA LEU A 125 4.57 16.45 12.11
C LEU A 125 5.35 15.15 11.95
N HIS A 126 4.64 14.03 11.72
CA HIS A 126 5.28 12.74 11.50
C HIS A 126 6.09 12.68 10.20
N GLU A 127 5.55 13.23 9.12
CA GLU A 127 6.23 13.32 7.82
C GLU A 127 7.46 14.26 7.87
N ALA A 128 7.37 15.33 8.66
CA ALA A 128 8.49 16.26 8.89
C ALA A 128 9.61 15.64 9.75
N ASP A 129 9.25 15.01 10.88
CA ASP A 129 10.18 14.40 11.81
C ASP A 129 9.53 13.23 12.54
N PRO A 130 9.84 11.97 12.21
CA PRO A 130 9.28 10.81 12.90
C PRO A 130 9.54 10.79 14.42
N LYS A 131 10.50 11.57 14.92
CA LYS A 131 10.86 11.70 16.34
C LYS A 131 10.29 12.94 17.01
N TRP A 132 9.42 13.72 16.37
CA TRP A 132 8.87 14.97 16.91
C TRP A 132 8.25 14.80 18.31
N VAL A 133 7.67 13.62 18.59
CA VAL A 133 7.05 13.28 19.89
C VAL A 133 8.04 13.24 21.06
N THR A 134 9.34 13.19 20.79
CA THR A 134 10.41 13.18 21.81
C THR A 134 10.87 14.59 22.20
N ARG A 135 10.38 15.63 21.49
CA ARG A 135 10.75 17.02 21.78
C ARG A 135 10.02 17.53 23.03
N SER A 136 10.71 18.34 23.83
CA SER A 136 10.17 18.90 25.08
C SER A 136 8.87 19.67 24.88
N GLU A 137 8.74 20.35 23.75
CA GLU A 137 7.61 21.22 23.42
C GLU A 137 6.35 20.41 23.04
N ALA A 138 6.51 19.13 22.70
CA ALA A 138 5.43 18.25 22.23
C ALA A 138 4.51 17.79 23.36
N ALA A 139 5.03 17.70 24.60
CA ALA A 139 4.31 17.14 25.74
C ALA A 139 2.95 17.82 26.02
N ALA A 140 2.83 19.13 25.77
CA ALA A 140 1.56 19.85 25.95
C ALA A 140 0.53 19.51 24.85
N ALA A 141 0.99 19.41 23.60
CA ALA A 141 0.15 19.07 22.46
C ALA A 141 -0.34 17.61 22.56
N ILE A 142 0.58 16.69 22.90
CA ILE A 142 0.29 15.28 23.18
C ILE A 142 -0.83 15.20 24.22
N ARG A 143 -0.62 15.75 25.43
CA ARG A 143 -1.58 15.68 26.54
C ARG A 143 -2.98 16.21 26.23
N LYS A 144 -3.13 17.20 25.35
CA LYS A 144 -4.44 17.69 24.91
C LYS A 144 -5.17 16.62 24.09
N HIS A 145 -4.49 16.11 23.07
CA HIS A 145 -5.06 15.18 22.10
C HIS A 145 -5.17 13.75 22.61
N LEU A 146 -4.66 13.46 23.81
CA LEU A 146 -4.90 12.19 24.50
C LEU A 146 -6.34 12.00 24.98
N ARG A 147 -7.13 13.08 25.09
CA ARG A 147 -8.44 13.02 25.79
C ARG A 147 -9.61 12.60 24.90
N GLY A 148 -9.42 12.48 23.58
CA GLY A 148 -10.46 12.08 22.62
C GLY A 148 -10.53 10.56 22.39
N ASP A 149 -11.65 10.11 21.84
CA ASP A 149 -11.93 8.70 21.49
C ASP A 149 -11.70 8.42 19.98
N ASP A 150 -10.66 9.05 19.40
CA ASP A 150 -10.58 9.26 17.94
C ASP A 150 -9.25 8.83 17.30
N ILE A 151 -9.22 8.89 15.95
CA ILE A 151 -8.11 8.55 15.04
C ILE A 151 -6.78 9.21 15.46
N GLY A 152 -6.82 10.44 15.96
CA GLY A 152 -5.66 11.17 16.47
C GLY A 152 -4.97 10.46 17.65
N ARG A 153 -5.75 9.85 18.57
CA ARG A 153 -5.21 9.07 19.70
C ARG A 153 -4.49 7.82 19.22
N VAL A 154 -5.11 7.06 18.32
CA VAL A 154 -4.54 5.84 17.75
C VAL A 154 -3.20 6.14 17.07
N SER A 155 -3.17 7.18 16.23
CA SER A 155 -1.97 7.62 15.52
C SER A 155 -0.85 8.00 16.49
N LEU A 156 -1.20 8.74 17.54
CA LEU A 156 -0.25 9.17 18.56
C LEU A 156 0.29 8.00 19.40
N MET A 157 -0.54 7.03 19.76
CA MET A 157 -0.10 5.78 20.42
C MET A 157 0.90 5.01 19.55
N VAL A 158 0.61 4.86 18.25
CA VAL A 158 1.51 4.20 17.31
C VAL A 158 2.85 4.92 17.26
N TRP A 159 2.88 6.25 17.18
CA TRP A 159 4.13 7.00 17.14
C TRP A 159 4.90 6.99 18.45
N LEU A 160 4.24 7.15 19.59
CA LEU A 160 4.87 7.02 20.91
C LEU A 160 5.52 5.64 21.09
N SER A 161 4.84 4.58 20.65
CA SER A 161 5.40 3.21 20.68
C SER A 161 6.65 3.06 19.80
N ARG A 162 6.69 3.70 18.63
CA ARG A 162 7.82 3.67 17.70
C ARG A 162 9.00 4.52 18.17
N ALA A 163 8.71 5.66 18.80
CA ALA A 163 9.72 6.57 19.32
C ALA A 163 10.38 6.07 20.63
N GLY A 164 9.79 5.06 21.29
CA GLY A 164 10.30 4.52 22.54
C GLY A 164 10.02 5.42 23.75
N ASN A 165 9.07 6.36 23.65
CA ASN A 165 8.72 7.24 24.75
C ASN A 165 7.74 6.56 25.72
N LEU A 166 8.27 5.65 26.55
CA LEU A 166 7.46 4.71 27.34
C LEU A 166 6.67 5.36 28.47
N GLY A 167 7.13 6.49 29.02
CA GLY A 167 6.47 7.17 30.14
C GLY A 167 5.08 7.70 29.75
N GLU A 168 5.02 8.57 28.74
CA GLU A 168 3.77 9.11 28.21
C GLU A 168 2.90 8.01 27.57
N PHE A 169 3.53 7.01 26.95
CA PHE A 169 2.81 5.87 26.38
C PHE A 169 2.11 5.05 27.47
N GLN A 170 2.77 4.77 28.59
CA GLN A 170 2.18 4.03 29.70
C GLN A 170 1.04 4.80 30.37
N GLU A 171 1.23 6.10 30.65
CA GLU A 171 0.16 6.96 31.22
C GLU A 171 -1.09 6.93 30.33
N LEU A 172 -0.89 6.95 29.01
CA LEU A 172 -1.96 6.89 28.03
C LEU A 172 -2.72 5.55 28.10
N VAL A 173 -2.01 4.43 28.09
CA VAL A 173 -2.61 3.09 28.13
C VAL A 173 -3.36 2.84 29.44
N GLU A 174 -2.86 3.35 30.56
CA GLU A 174 -3.52 3.23 31.87
C GLU A 174 -4.82 4.04 31.93
N LYS A 175 -4.81 5.25 31.37
CA LYS A 175 -5.96 6.16 31.41
C LYS A 175 -7.02 5.85 30.37
N TYR A 176 -6.61 5.41 29.19
CA TYR A 176 -7.46 5.11 28.04
C TYR A 176 -7.17 3.70 27.56
N PRO A 177 -7.97 2.72 28.00
CA PRO A 177 -7.71 1.35 27.63
C PRO A 177 -7.86 1.12 26.12
N PRO A 178 -7.04 0.25 25.52
CA PRO A 178 -7.07 -0.02 24.09
C PRO A 178 -8.40 -0.64 23.63
N GLY A 179 -8.94 -0.12 22.54
CA GLY A 179 -10.13 -0.59 21.83
C GLY A 179 -9.85 -0.99 20.38
N ALA A 180 -8.95 -0.28 19.69
CA ALA A 180 -8.61 -0.53 18.29
C ALA A 180 -7.44 -1.51 18.11
N VAL A 181 -7.33 -2.16 16.95
CA VAL A 181 -6.28 -3.15 16.67
C VAL A 181 -4.89 -2.52 16.70
N GLU A 182 -4.79 -1.31 16.16
CA GLU A 182 -3.58 -0.50 16.09
C GLU A 182 -3.06 -0.12 17.48
N GLU A 183 -3.98 0.14 18.43
CA GLU A 183 -3.63 0.43 19.82
C GLU A 183 -3.02 -0.80 20.50
N TRP A 184 -3.62 -1.99 20.32
CA TRP A 184 -3.05 -3.25 20.81
C TRP A 184 -1.69 -3.56 20.19
N SER A 185 -1.55 -3.36 18.88
CA SER A 185 -0.28 -3.51 18.17
C SER A 185 0.78 -2.55 18.72
N ALA A 186 0.43 -1.29 19.00
CA ALA A 186 1.32 -0.30 19.59
C ALA A 186 1.78 -0.70 21.00
N ILE A 187 0.87 -1.19 21.85
CA ILE A 187 1.19 -1.69 23.20
C ILE A 187 2.20 -2.84 23.11
N GLY A 188 1.98 -3.77 22.19
CA GLY A 188 2.89 -4.88 21.95
C GLY A 188 4.27 -4.42 21.49
N ARG A 189 4.36 -3.46 20.55
CA ARG A 189 5.65 -2.89 20.09
C ARG A 189 6.41 -2.20 21.21
N ALA A 190 5.71 -1.47 22.08
CA ALA A 190 6.29 -0.83 23.25
C ALA A 190 6.73 -1.83 24.33
N ARG A 191 6.38 -3.12 24.20
CA ARG A 191 6.62 -4.18 25.19
C ARG A 191 6.11 -3.81 26.59
N LEU A 192 4.99 -3.10 26.63
CA LEU A 192 4.36 -2.72 27.90
C LEU A 192 3.64 -3.93 28.48
N VAL A 193 4.15 -4.48 29.58
CA VAL A 193 3.58 -5.68 30.23
C VAL A 193 3.05 -5.32 31.61
N SER A 194 1.76 -5.58 31.83
CA SER A 194 1.14 -5.55 33.15
C SER A 194 0.07 -6.64 33.28
N ASP A 195 -0.11 -7.18 34.48
CA ASP A 195 -1.10 -8.23 34.74
C ASP A 195 -2.52 -7.78 34.34
N GLY A 196 -2.85 -6.50 34.57
CA GLY A 196 -4.11 -5.91 34.15
C GLY A 196 -4.29 -5.90 32.63
N LEU A 197 -3.25 -5.55 31.87
CA LEU A 197 -3.29 -5.55 30.40
C LEU A 197 -3.38 -6.96 29.82
N VAL A 198 -2.61 -7.91 30.37
CA VAL A 198 -2.67 -9.32 29.95
C VAL A 198 -4.06 -9.89 30.23
N THR A 199 -4.60 -9.66 31.43
CA THR A 199 -5.94 -10.12 31.81
C THR A 199 -7.01 -9.54 30.90
N ARG A 200 -6.94 -8.23 30.61
CA ARG A 200 -7.85 -7.55 29.71
C ARG A 200 -7.74 -8.07 28.27
N ALA A 201 -6.53 -8.20 27.76
CA ALA A 201 -6.26 -8.73 26.42
C ALA A 201 -6.86 -10.14 26.28
N MET A 202 -6.64 -11.02 27.26
CA MET A 202 -7.17 -12.38 27.27
C MET A 202 -8.70 -12.43 27.37
N ALA A 203 -9.33 -11.47 28.05
CA ALA A 203 -10.78 -11.35 28.15
C ALA A 203 -11.43 -10.85 26.85
N ILE A 204 -10.76 -9.93 26.13
CA ILE A 204 -11.27 -9.32 24.89
C ILE A 204 -10.97 -10.19 23.66
N LEU A 205 -9.86 -10.94 23.68
CA LEU A 205 -9.39 -11.79 22.57
C LEU A 205 -10.49 -12.63 21.90
N PRO A 206 -11.43 -13.27 22.63
CA PRO A 206 -12.50 -14.05 22.00
C PRO A 206 -13.49 -13.23 21.17
N HIS A 207 -13.47 -11.90 21.30
CA HIS A 207 -14.41 -10.92 20.75
C HIS A 207 -13.77 -9.91 19.78
N HIS A 208 -12.44 -9.88 19.67
CA HIS A 208 -11.72 -8.90 18.84
C HIS A 208 -10.31 -9.40 18.48
N PRO A 209 -9.83 -9.22 17.23
CA PRO A 209 -8.52 -9.71 16.81
C PRO A 209 -7.33 -8.92 17.37
N GLY A 210 -7.55 -7.64 17.73
CA GLY A 210 -6.49 -6.72 18.16
C GLY A 210 -5.57 -7.23 19.28
N PRO A 211 -6.11 -7.71 20.42
CA PRO A 211 -5.31 -8.24 21.52
C PRO A 211 -4.31 -9.33 21.12
N LEU A 212 -4.55 -10.09 20.05
CA LEU A 212 -3.63 -11.15 19.63
C LEU A 212 -2.25 -10.59 19.26
N LEU A 213 -2.20 -9.43 18.60
CA LEU A 213 -0.95 -8.78 18.20
C LEU A 213 -0.11 -8.32 19.40
N TYR A 214 -0.77 -7.94 20.49
CA TYR A 214 -0.12 -7.64 21.76
C TYR A 214 0.40 -8.92 22.40
N LEU A 215 -0.47 -9.91 22.56
CA LEU A 215 -0.17 -11.16 23.27
C LEU A 215 0.96 -11.95 22.60
N LEU A 216 1.00 -12.01 21.26
CA LEU A 216 2.05 -12.70 20.50
C LEU A 216 3.46 -12.12 20.68
N ARG A 217 3.58 -10.88 21.19
CA ARG A 217 4.85 -10.20 21.48
C ARG A 217 5.34 -10.39 22.91
N LEU A 218 4.52 -10.99 23.76
CA LEU A 218 4.88 -11.24 25.15
C LEU A 218 5.90 -12.39 25.24
N ASP A 219 6.84 -12.23 26.17
CA ASP A 219 7.78 -13.27 26.57
C ASP A 219 7.80 -13.34 28.11
N PRO A 220 7.28 -14.42 28.72
CA PRO A 220 6.73 -15.62 28.07
C PRO A 220 5.36 -15.36 27.44
N LEU A 221 5.08 -16.12 26.37
CA LEU A 221 3.77 -16.15 25.74
C LEU A 221 2.74 -16.86 26.67
N PRO A 222 1.55 -16.28 26.91
CA PRO A 222 0.49 -16.96 27.65
C PRO A 222 0.07 -18.29 26.99
N ALA A 223 0.10 -19.36 27.78
CA ALA A 223 -0.14 -20.73 27.30
C ALA A 223 -1.57 -20.94 26.78
N GLU A 224 -2.53 -20.15 27.27
CA GLU A 224 -3.95 -20.29 26.97
C GLU A 224 -4.37 -19.60 25.67
N ILE A 225 -3.47 -18.92 24.95
CA ILE A 225 -3.82 -18.21 23.71
C ILE A 225 -4.42 -19.16 22.68
N VAL A 226 -3.73 -20.26 22.37
CA VAL A 226 -4.21 -21.23 21.38
C VAL A 226 -5.54 -21.86 21.82
N PRO A 227 -5.68 -22.40 23.06
CA PRO A 227 -6.96 -22.90 23.56
C PRO A 227 -8.11 -21.88 23.51
N ARG A 228 -7.87 -20.61 23.85
CA ARG A 228 -8.92 -19.57 23.81
C ARG A 228 -9.31 -19.20 22.38
N MET A 229 -8.34 -19.14 21.47
CA MET A 229 -8.64 -18.94 20.04
C MET A 229 -9.42 -20.12 19.47
N MET A 230 -9.17 -21.35 19.92
CA MET A 230 -9.97 -22.53 19.53
C MET A 230 -11.42 -22.47 20.04
N ALA A 231 -11.65 -21.91 21.23
CA ALA A 231 -13.00 -21.74 21.78
C ALA A 231 -13.77 -20.57 21.12
N SER A 232 -13.05 -19.61 20.53
CA SER A 232 -13.62 -18.50 19.76
C SER A 232 -13.99 -18.99 18.36
N ALA A 233 -15.24 -19.45 18.19
CA ALA A 233 -15.75 -20.08 16.97
C ALA A 233 -15.90 -19.14 15.74
N ARG A 234 -15.01 -18.16 15.55
CA ARG A 234 -15.02 -17.20 14.43
C ARG A 234 -13.70 -17.25 13.67
N GLY A 235 -13.60 -18.18 12.72
CA GLY A 235 -12.40 -18.38 11.87
C GLY A 235 -11.92 -17.11 11.16
N ASP A 236 -12.84 -16.20 10.81
CA ASP A 236 -12.53 -14.91 10.16
C ASP A 236 -11.61 -14.02 11.00
N TRP A 237 -11.71 -14.07 12.34
CA TRP A 237 -10.90 -13.23 13.21
C TRP A 237 -9.48 -13.74 13.38
N ILE A 238 -9.30 -15.06 13.37
CA ILE A 238 -7.97 -15.67 13.34
C ILE A 238 -7.26 -15.27 12.04
N ALA A 239 -7.97 -15.30 10.91
CA ALA A 239 -7.46 -14.85 9.62
C ALA A 239 -7.02 -13.37 9.66
N THR A 240 -7.90 -12.44 10.04
CA THR A 240 -7.56 -11.01 10.14
C THR A 240 -6.38 -10.77 11.09
N ALA A 241 -6.34 -11.44 12.24
CA ALA A 241 -5.27 -11.24 13.21
C ALA A 241 -3.92 -11.77 12.70
N LEU A 242 -3.91 -12.89 11.96
CA LEU A 242 -2.71 -13.43 11.33
C LEU A 242 -2.23 -12.52 10.19
N GLU A 243 -3.12 -12.00 9.35
CA GLU A 243 -2.76 -11.05 8.28
C GLU A 243 -2.07 -9.81 8.86
N LEU A 244 -2.63 -9.26 9.94
CA LEU A 244 -2.04 -8.11 10.64
C LEU A 244 -0.73 -8.47 11.32
N ALA A 245 -0.60 -9.67 11.89
CA ALA A 245 0.65 -10.13 12.50
C ALA A 245 1.77 -10.21 11.47
N VAL A 246 1.47 -10.65 10.24
CA VAL A 246 2.46 -10.68 9.17
C VAL A 246 2.77 -9.28 8.63
N ALA A 247 1.76 -8.43 8.45
CA ALA A 247 1.98 -7.03 8.06
C ALA A 247 2.91 -6.29 9.05
N ASP A 248 2.83 -6.65 10.33
CA ASP A 248 3.65 -6.10 11.41
C ASP A 248 4.95 -6.93 11.65
N THR A 249 5.28 -7.87 10.75
CA THR A 249 6.51 -8.69 10.73
C THR A 249 6.77 -9.48 12.03
N LEU A 250 5.70 -10.00 12.64
CA LEU A 250 5.80 -10.73 13.90
C LEU A 250 6.41 -12.13 13.74
N HIS A 251 7.37 -12.44 14.62
CA HIS A 251 7.99 -13.75 14.73
C HIS A 251 7.62 -14.37 16.09
N SER A 252 6.64 -15.28 16.11
CA SER A 252 6.24 -16.00 17.33
C SER A 252 5.96 -17.47 17.02
N ARG A 253 6.38 -18.37 17.91
CA ARG A 253 6.19 -19.82 17.76
C ARG A 253 4.71 -20.21 17.77
N ALA A 254 3.83 -19.40 18.37
CA ALA A 254 2.40 -19.65 18.37
C ALA A 254 1.69 -19.29 17.05
N LEU A 255 2.35 -18.58 16.14
CA LEU A 255 1.75 -18.27 14.84
C LEU A 255 1.50 -19.52 13.99
N VAL A 256 2.37 -20.53 14.06
CA VAL A 256 2.23 -21.79 13.31
C VAL A 256 0.95 -22.55 13.71
N PRO A 257 0.71 -22.89 15.00
CA PRO A 257 -0.51 -23.57 15.39
C PRO A 257 -1.78 -22.72 15.16
N LEU A 258 -1.67 -21.38 15.23
CA LEU A 258 -2.79 -20.49 14.90
C LEU A 258 -3.10 -20.46 13.41
N ALA A 259 -2.10 -20.51 12.54
CA ALA A 259 -2.26 -20.62 11.09
C ALA A 259 -2.88 -21.97 10.69
N GLU A 260 -2.41 -23.08 11.26
CA GLU A 260 -3.01 -24.41 11.07
C GLU A 260 -4.49 -24.41 11.48
N LEU A 261 -4.84 -23.72 12.57
CA LEU A 261 -6.22 -23.56 13.03
C LEU A 261 -7.06 -22.70 12.06
N GLY A 262 -6.53 -21.57 11.59
CA GLY A 262 -7.21 -20.69 10.64
C GLY A 262 -7.57 -21.40 9.33
N VAL A 263 -6.66 -22.22 8.82
CA VAL A 263 -6.87 -23.10 7.65
C VAL A 263 -7.99 -24.10 7.95
N ARG A 264 -7.92 -24.84 9.07
CA ARG A 264 -8.94 -25.84 9.44
C ARG A 264 -10.35 -25.26 9.63
N LEU A 265 -10.46 -24.00 10.05
CA LEU A 265 -11.74 -23.32 10.26
C LEU A 265 -12.33 -22.70 8.98
N GLY A 266 -11.73 -22.96 7.81
CA GLY A 266 -12.24 -22.46 6.53
C GLY A 266 -11.94 -20.97 6.28
N GLY A 267 -11.03 -20.38 7.06
CA GLY A 267 -10.61 -19.00 6.86
C GLY A 267 -9.87 -18.87 5.52
N ARG A 268 -10.36 -17.96 4.64
CA ARG A 268 -9.80 -17.70 3.30
C ARG A 268 -8.36 -17.13 3.29
N SER A 269 -7.68 -17.09 4.43
CA SER A 269 -6.39 -16.43 4.60
C SER A 269 -5.23 -17.33 4.15
N LEU A 270 -5.25 -17.71 2.87
CA LEU A 270 -4.04 -18.09 2.14
C LEU A 270 -3.03 -16.93 2.14
N ALA A 271 -3.49 -15.67 2.27
CA ALA A 271 -2.64 -14.48 2.37
C ALA A 271 -1.73 -14.46 3.60
N ALA A 272 -2.23 -14.80 4.80
CA ALA A 272 -1.37 -14.86 6.00
C ALA A 272 -0.42 -16.07 5.99
N ALA A 273 -0.85 -17.21 5.43
CA ALA A 273 0.05 -18.35 5.19
C ALA A 273 1.17 -17.97 4.20
N ASN A 274 0.81 -17.30 3.10
CA ASN A 274 1.71 -16.84 2.02
C ASN A 274 2.73 -15.79 2.45
N ALA A 275 2.35 -14.89 3.35
CA ALA A 275 3.25 -13.87 3.86
C ALA A 275 4.25 -14.45 4.89
N TRP A 276 3.92 -15.59 5.52
CA TRP A 276 4.85 -16.37 6.35
C TRP A 276 5.80 -17.26 5.53
N VAL A 277 5.39 -17.73 4.34
CA VAL A 277 6.26 -18.48 3.39
C VAL A 277 7.51 -17.68 3.01
N GLY A 278 7.42 -16.35 2.97
CA GLY A 278 8.56 -15.47 2.70
C GLY A 278 9.55 -15.32 3.86
N ALA A 279 9.14 -15.64 5.10
CA ALA A 279 9.90 -15.36 6.32
C ALA A 279 10.45 -16.61 7.02
N SER A 280 9.84 -17.79 6.86
CA SER A 280 10.30 -19.01 7.56
C SER A 280 9.89 -20.32 6.88
N LYS A 281 10.77 -21.33 6.97
CA LYS A 281 10.54 -22.71 6.52
C LYS A 281 9.22 -23.24 7.10
N LEU A 282 8.25 -23.54 6.23
CA LEU A 282 6.97 -24.11 6.63
C LEU A 282 7.13 -25.51 7.23
N SER A 283 6.26 -25.88 8.18
CA SER A 283 6.12 -27.27 8.62
C SER A 283 5.48 -28.11 7.50
N ARG A 284 5.90 -29.38 7.36
CA ARG A 284 5.28 -30.32 6.40
C ARG A 284 3.77 -30.47 6.62
N SER A 285 3.31 -30.33 7.85
CA SER A 285 1.89 -30.44 8.23
C SER A 285 1.04 -29.29 7.68
N LEU A 286 1.55 -28.05 7.66
CA LEU A 286 0.82 -26.91 7.09
C LEU A 286 0.73 -27.03 5.56
N LEU A 287 1.80 -27.48 4.90
CA LEU A 287 1.81 -27.73 3.46
C LEU A 287 0.81 -28.82 3.05
N SER A 288 0.71 -29.90 3.82
CA SER A 288 -0.28 -30.97 3.60
C SER A 288 -1.71 -30.47 3.78
N LEU A 289 -1.99 -29.68 4.83
CA LEU A 289 -3.31 -29.11 5.09
C LEU A 289 -3.75 -28.12 4.02
N LEU A 290 -2.82 -27.31 3.50
CA LEU A 290 -3.09 -26.40 2.39
C LEU A 290 -3.36 -27.17 1.09
N GLY A 291 -2.59 -28.24 0.82
CA GLY A 291 -2.85 -29.15 -0.31
C GLY A 291 -4.22 -29.81 -0.24
N GLU A 292 -4.59 -30.35 0.93
CA GLU A 292 -5.90 -30.98 1.16
C GLU A 292 -7.08 -30.00 1.05
N GLN A 293 -6.90 -28.74 1.44
CA GLN A 293 -7.94 -27.71 1.21
C GLN A 293 -8.06 -27.32 -0.26
N MET A 294 -6.94 -27.27 -0.99
CA MET A 294 -6.92 -26.98 -2.41
C MET A 294 -7.59 -28.09 -3.24
N GLU A 295 -7.41 -29.35 -2.86
CA GLU A 295 -8.07 -30.51 -3.50
C GLU A 295 -9.57 -30.59 -3.18
N ARG A 296 -10.02 -30.09 -2.02
CA ARG A 296 -11.45 -30.10 -1.65
C ARG A 296 -12.28 -29.00 -2.33
N ASP A 297 -11.64 -27.96 -2.88
CA ASP A 297 -12.28 -26.80 -3.51
C ASP A 297 -12.39 -26.91 -5.04
N GLU A 298 -12.31 -28.13 -5.59
CA GLU A 298 -12.35 -28.43 -7.04
C GLU A 298 -13.60 -27.96 -7.80
N SER A 299 -14.64 -27.47 -7.12
CA SER A 299 -15.87 -27.00 -7.78
C SER A 299 -15.98 -25.49 -7.99
N GLY A 300 -14.92 -24.68 -7.82
CA GLY A 300 -15.08 -23.23 -8.08
C GLY A 300 -13.87 -22.29 -8.08
N ASN A 301 -12.63 -22.75 -7.87
CA ASN A 301 -11.50 -21.86 -7.56
C ASN A 301 -10.38 -21.77 -8.62
N GLY A 302 -10.72 -21.82 -9.91
CA GLY A 302 -9.82 -21.31 -10.97
C GLY A 302 -9.42 -19.83 -10.75
N ARG A 303 -10.24 -19.06 -10.03
CA ARG A 303 -10.00 -17.64 -9.68
C ARG A 303 -8.92 -17.39 -8.62
N VAL A 304 -8.59 -18.36 -7.76
CA VAL A 304 -7.68 -18.10 -6.61
C VAL A 304 -6.21 -18.25 -7.02
N SER A 305 -5.90 -19.21 -7.89
CA SER A 305 -4.56 -19.33 -8.50
C SER A 305 -4.26 -18.14 -9.42
N GLU A 306 -5.28 -17.63 -10.12
CA GLU A 306 -5.21 -16.36 -10.86
C GLU A 306 -4.96 -15.15 -9.96
N LEU A 307 -5.69 -15.00 -8.85
CA LEU A 307 -5.50 -13.87 -7.92
C LEU A 307 -4.14 -13.90 -7.20
N LEU A 308 -3.54 -15.08 -7.01
CA LEU A 308 -2.25 -15.25 -6.32
C LEU A 308 -1.03 -14.94 -7.19
N TRP A 309 -1.13 -15.15 -8.51
CA TRP A 309 -0.06 -14.81 -9.44
C TRP A 309 0.02 -13.30 -9.67
N ILE A 310 -1.14 -12.64 -9.74
CA ILE A 310 -1.26 -11.26 -10.16
C ILE A 310 -1.06 -10.27 -8.99
N ARG A 311 -1.61 -10.56 -7.79
CA ARG A 311 -1.50 -9.64 -6.63
C ARG A 311 -0.10 -9.50 -6.04
N ARG A 312 0.89 -10.25 -6.54
CA ARG A 312 2.23 -10.27 -5.93
C ARG A 312 3.12 -9.10 -6.32
N ARG A 313 2.73 -8.16 -7.20
CA ARG A 313 3.26 -6.77 -7.28
C ARG A 313 2.47 -5.96 -8.34
N ALA A 314 2.20 -4.68 -8.11
CA ALA A 314 1.61 -3.71 -9.05
C ALA A 314 0.18 -4.00 -9.61
N PRO A 315 -0.85 -3.24 -9.14
CA PRO A 315 -2.24 -3.29 -9.66
C PRO A 315 -2.41 -3.09 -11.18
N SER A 316 -1.36 -2.63 -11.86
CA SER A 316 -1.31 -2.47 -13.31
C SER A 316 -1.24 -3.80 -14.08
N ALA A 317 -0.60 -4.82 -13.50
CA ALA A 317 -0.56 -6.17 -14.10
C ALA A 317 -1.95 -6.84 -14.04
N ASP A 318 -2.68 -6.67 -12.93
CA ASP A 318 -4.07 -7.15 -12.78
C ASP A 318 -4.97 -6.53 -13.83
N ARG A 319 -4.90 -5.22 -14.02
CA ARG A 319 -5.69 -4.54 -15.04
C ARG A 319 -5.37 -5.02 -16.45
N ALA A 320 -4.10 -5.26 -16.77
CA ALA A 320 -3.72 -5.78 -18.08
C ALA A 320 -4.37 -7.15 -18.36
N LEU A 321 -4.33 -8.06 -17.39
CA LEU A 321 -4.91 -9.39 -17.53
C LEU A 321 -6.44 -9.34 -17.56
N GLU A 322 -7.06 -8.59 -16.65
CA GLU A 322 -8.52 -8.47 -16.61
C GLU A 322 -9.07 -7.86 -17.90
N ARG A 323 -8.42 -6.81 -18.42
CA ARG A 323 -8.80 -6.20 -19.71
C ARG A 323 -8.57 -7.16 -20.86
N GLY A 324 -7.40 -7.77 -20.93
CA GLY A 324 -7.08 -8.73 -21.98
C GLY A 324 -8.02 -9.93 -22.01
N ARG A 325 -8.44 -10.45 -20.84
CA ARG A 325 -9.45 -11.51 -20.71
C ARG A 325 -10.85 -11.11 -21.15
N ARG A 326 -11.15 -9.81 -21.12
CA ARG A 326 -12.38 -9.23 -21.64
C ARG A 326 -12.24 -8.76 -23.09
N ASP A 327 -11.10 -9.02 -23.71
CA ASP A 327 -10.71 -8.51 -25.04
C ASP A 327 -10.81 -6.96 -25.14
N GLU A 328 -10.60 -6.29 -24.00
CA GLU A 328 -10.49 -4.83 -23.93
C GLU A 328 -9.06 -4.39 -24.24
N LYS A 329 -8.89 -3.17 -24.75
CA LYS A 329 -7.57 -2.60 -25.06
C LYS A 329 -6.68 -2.56 -23.82
N VAL A 330 -5.56 -3.27 -23.87
CA VAL A 330 -4.53 -3.26 -22.81
C VAL A 330 -3.62 -2.04 -23.00
N ASP A 331 -3.41 -1.29 -21.93
CA ASP A 331 -2.47 -0.16 -21.92
C ASP A 331 -1.02 -0.67 -21.93
N LEU A 332 -0.13 0.00 -22.65
CA LEU A 332 1.28 -0.43 -22.80
C LEU A 332 2.02 -0.49 -21.45
N LEU A 333 1.72 0.41 -20.50
CA LEU A 333 2.34 0.41 -19.18
C LEU A 333 1.82 -0.73 -18.29
N ASP A 334 0.52 -1.02 -18.40
CA ASP A 334 -0.12 -2.14 -17.71
C ASP A 334 0.42 -3.48 -18.29
N GLY A 335 0.54 -3.60 -19.62
CA GLY A 335 1.16 -4.75 -20.30
C GLY A 335 2.63 -4.94 -19.93
N ALA A 336 3.44 -3.88 -19.91
CA ALA A 336 4.83 -3.94 -19.47
C ALA A 336 4.98 -4.32 -17.99
N ALA A 337 3.99 -3.98 -17.14
CA ALA A 337 3.96 -4.44 -15.75
C ALA A 337 3.71 -5.94 -15.66
N LEU A 338 2.81 -6.47 -16.48
CA LEU A 338 2.51 -7.90 -16.59
C LEU A 338 3.74 -8.71 -17.06
N VAL A 339 4.38 -8.26 -18.15
CA VAL A 339 5.60 -8.88 -18.71
C VAL A 339 6.72 -8.99 -17.67
N ARG A 340 6.97 -7.90 -16.94
CA ARG A 340 8.03 -7.88 -15.91
C ARG A 340 7.81 -8.87 -14.78
N GLN A 341 6.58 -9.34 -14.58
CA GLN A 341 6.22 -10.20 -13.47
C GLN A 341 6.01 -11.66 -13.86
N ALA A 342 5.75 -11.94 -15.13
CA ALA A 342 5.61 -13.30 -15.62
C ALA A 342 6.90 -14.09 -15.45
N ARG A 343 6.85 -15.22 -14.73
CA ARG A 343 7.99 -16.09 -14.43
C ARG A 343 7.55 -17.56 -14.42
N GLY A 344 8.47 -18.44 -14.80
CA GLY A 344 8.30 -19.90 -14.71
C GLY A 344 7.10 -20.42 -15.51
N GLU A 345 6.46 -21.47 -15.02
CA GLU A 345 5.33 -22.15 -15.70
C GLU A 345 4.17 -21.20 -16.05
N LYS A 346 3.90 -20.19 -15.22
CA LYS A 346 2.81 -19.22 -15.46
C LYS A 346 3.05 -18.30 -16.65
N MET A 347 4.31 -18.00 -16.95
CA MET A 347 4.66 -17.30 -18.19
C MET A 347 4.32 -18.16 -19.42
N LEU A 348 4.61 -19.46 -19.35
CA LEU A 348 4.35 -20.41 -20.42
C LEU A 348 2.85 -20.64 -20.64
N GLU A 349 2.08 -20.68 -19.54
CA GLU A 349 0.62 -20.69 -19.58
C GLU A 349 0.06 -19.41 -20.23
N LEU A 350 0.58 -18.22 -19.89
CA LEU A 350 0.10 -16.96 -20.48
C LEU A 350 0.34 -16.89 -22.00
N VAL A 351 1.49 -17.38 -22.48
CA VAL A 351 1.77 -17.48 -23.93
C VAL A 351 0.69 -18.31 -24.62
N ARG A 352 0.36 -19.46 -24.02
CA ARG A 352 -0.68 -20.36 -24.54
C ARG A 352 -2.06 -19.72 -24.47
N GLU A 353 -2.42 -19.11 -23.33
CA GLU A 353 -3.72 -18.45 -23.10
C GLU A 353 -4.02 -17.35 -24.13
N ILE A 354 -3.03 -16.52 -24.48
CA ILE A 354 -3.19 -15.44 -25.48
C ILE A 354 -3.37 -16.01 -26.91
N LEU A 355 -2.81 -17.18 -27.20
CA LEU A 355 -2.87 -17.81 -28.52
C LEU A 355 -4.04 -18.80 -28.69
N GLU A 356 -4.56 -19.39 -27.60
CA GLU A 356 -5.71 -20.31 -27.61
C GLU A 356 -7.05 -19.59 -27.60
N GLU A 357 -7.20 -18.57 -26.75
CA GLU A 357 -8.36 -17.68 -26.76
C GLU A 357 -7.97 -16.41 -27.47
N PRO A 358 -8.62 -16.01 -28.57
CA PRO A 358 -8.18 -14.89 -29.38
C PRO A 358 -8.30 -13.58 -28.61
N ARG A 359 -7.21 -13.16 -27.98
CA ARG A 359 -7.08 -11.88 -27.26
C ARG A 359 -6.15 -10.97 -28.05
N GLU A 360 -6.65 -10.51 -29.19
CA GLU A 360 -5.86 -9.71 -30.14
C GLU A 360 -5.27 -8.47 -29.46
N THR A 361 -6.00 -7.92 -28.48
CA THR A 361 -5.55 -6.77 -27.69
C THR A 361 -4.34 -7.04 -26.79
N MET A 362 -3.93 -8.30 -26.61
CA MET A 362 -2.77 -8.70 -25.80
C MET A 362 -1.54 -9.08 -26.62
N LEU A 363 -1.67 -9.30 -27.94
CA LEU A 363 -0.56 -9.77 -28.78
C LEU A 363 0.63 -8.78 -28.75
N GLU A 364 0.37 -7.53 -29.10
CA GLU A 364 1.39 -6.47 -29.14
C GLU A 364 1.81 -5.95 -27.75
N PRO A 365 0.90 -5.58 -26.82
CA PRO A 365 1.32 -4.99 -25.55
C PRO A 365 1.83 -5.98 -24.50
N VAL A 366 1.63 -7.29 -24.71
CA VAL A 366 1.99 -8.33 -23.72
C VAL A 366 2.80 -9.46 -24.34
N LEU A 367 2.28 -10.16 -25.35
CA LEU A 367 2.94 -11.38 -25.86
C LEU A 367 4.28 -11.06 -26.55
N HIS A 368 4.30 -10.04 -27.42
CA HIS A 368 5.51 -9.57 -28.10
C HIS A 368 6.65 -9.20 -27.12
N PRO A 369 6.45 -8.28 -26.16
CA PRO A 369 7.50 -7.94 -25.18
C PRO A 369 7.85 -9.10 -24.23
N LEU A 370 6.90 -9.99 -23.93
CA LEU A 370 7.19 -11.19 -23.11
C LEU A 370 8.19 -12.11 -23.81
N VAL A 371 7.95 -12.36 -25.11
CA VAL A 371 8.78 -13.22 -25.96
C VAL A 371 10.11 -12.54 -26.31
N ALA A 372 10.14 -11.22 -26.47
CA ALA A 372 11.37 -10.45 -26.70
C ALA A 372 12.33 -10.48 -25.49
N VAL A 373 11.80 -10.59 -24.26
CA VAL A 373 12.59 -10.50 -23.02
C VAL A 373 12.89 -11.87 -22.41
N HIS A 374 12.06 -12.88 -22.68
CA HIS A 374 12.17 -14.21 -22.06
C HIS A 374 12.34 -15.33 -23.10
N SER A 375 13.54 -15.93 -23.13
CA SER A 375 13.88 -17.05 -24.03
C SER A 375 12.94 -18.25 -23.89
N ASP A 376 12.49 -18.56 -22.67
CA ASP A 376 11.58 -19.68 -22.43
C ASP A 376 10.17 -19.40 -22.96
N ALA A 377 9.72 -18.13 -22.97
CA ALA A 377 8.47 -17.74 -23.59
C ALA A 377 8.56 -17.82 -25.12
N ALA A 378 9.69 -17.39 -25.69
CA ALA A 378 9.98 -17.56 -27.12
C ALA A 378 9.99 -19.03 -27.53
N ARG A 379 10.69 -19.89 -26.77
CA ARG A 379 10.71 -21.34 -26.98
C ARG A 379 9.31 -21.93 -26.89
N ARG A 380 8.53 -21.54 -25.88
CA ARG A 380 7.14 -22.01 -25.74
C ARG A 380 6.26 -21.61 -26.91
N LEU A 381 6.43 -20.42 -27.46
CA LEU A 381 5.70 -19.99 -28.66
C LEU A 381 6.07 -20.87 -29.87
N LEU A 382 7.34 -21.22 -30.03
CA LEU A 382 7.79 -22.13 -31.09
C LEU A 382 7.23 -23.56 -30.92
N GLU A 383 7.18 -24.07 -29.68
CA GLU A 383 6.56 -25.37 -29.38
C GLU A 383 5.08 -25.43 -29.79
N LEU A 384 4.39 -24.29 -29.84
CA LEU A 384 2.99 -24.21 -30.27
C LEU A 384 2.81 -24.24 -31.80
N PHE A 385 3.89 -24.34 -32.59
CA PHE A 385 3.78 -24.50 -34.05
C PHE A 385 3.15 -25.83 -34.44
N ASP A 386 3.29 -26.84 -33.59
CA ASP A 386 2.74 -28.18 -33.78
C ASP A 386 1.53 -28.42 -32.86
N ASP A 387 0.91 -27.36 -32.36
CA ASP A 387 -0.26 -27.48 -31.48
C ASP A 387 -1.43 -28.16 -32.21
N PRO A 388 -2.16 -29.09 -31.56
CA PRO A 388 -3.34 -29.73 -32.14
C PRO A 388 -4.42 -28.74 -32.58
N ASN A 389 -4.46 -27.53 -32.02
CA ASN A 389 -5.33 -26.46 -32.44
C ASN A 389 -4.73 -25.69 -33.64
N PRO A 390 -5.29 -25.80 -34.86
CA PRO A 390 -4.72 -25.20 -36.06
C PRO A 390 -4.68 -23.66 -36.02
N GLU A 391 -5.58 -23.03 -35.26
CA GLU A 391 -5.63 -21.57 -35.13
C GLU A 391 -4.51 -21.04 -34.24
N THR A 392 -4.24 -21.73 -33.12
CA THR A 392 -3.11 -21.44 -32.24
C THR A 392 -1.78 -21.61 -32.98
N ALA A 393 -1.63 -22.70 -33.73
CA ALA A 393 -0.44 -22.96 -34.55
C ALA A 393 -0.25 -21.90 -35.64
N ARG A 394 -1.32 -21.48 -36.32
CA ARG A 394 -1.29 -20.40 -37.33
C ARG A 394 -0.80 -19.09 -36.71
N ARG A 395 -1.38 -18.67 -35.58
CA ARG A 395 -1.04 -17.42 -34.89
C ARG A 395 0.39 -17.40 -34.37
N ALA A 396 0.87 -18.53 -33.83
CA ALA A 396 2.25 -18.65 -33.39
C ALA A 396 3.22 -18.43 -34.57
N ARG A 397 2.94 -19.01 -35.76
CA ARG A 397 3.74 -18.79 -36.97
C ARG A 397 3.68 -17.33 -37.45
N GLU A 398 2.49 -16.73 -37.46
CA GLU A 398 2.32 -15.31 -37.83
C GLU A 398 3.10 -14.38 -36.90
N ALA A 399 3.08 -14.64 -35.59
CA ALA A 399 3.87 -13.90 -34.61
C ALA A 399 5.38 -14.00 -34.88
N ARG A 400 5.88 -15.21 -35.20
CA ARG A 400 7.29 -15.44 -35.55
C ARG A 400 7.72 -14.71 -36.82
N GLU A 401 6.83 -14.65 -37.80
CA GLU A 401 7.06 -13.93 -39.06
C GLU A 401 7.01 -12.42 -38.86
N ALA A 402 6.11 -11.90 -38.02
CA ALA A 402 5.93 -10.47 -37.80
C ALA A 402 6.99 -9.83 -36.89
N TRP A 403 7.44 -10.54 -35.84
CA TRP A 403 8.30 -9.97 -34.80
C TRP A 403 9.78 -10.23 -35.07
N HIS A 404 10.34 -9.42 -35.97
CA HIS A 404 11.74 -9.49 -36.39
C HIS A 404 12.76 -9.04 -35.33
N ASP A 405 12.31 -8.35 -34.29
CA ASP A 405 13.11 -7.79 -33.20
C ASP A 405 13.31 -8.77 -32.01
N VAL A 406 12.64 -9.92 -32.02
CA VAL A 406 12.81 -10.98 -31.03
C VAL A 406 14.03 -11.84 -31.38
N PHE A 407 14.90 -12.11 -30.40
CA PHE A 407 15.94 -13.13 -30.54
C PHE A 407 15.33 -14.51 -30.28
N TRP A 408 15.06 -15.25 -31.35
CA TRP A 408 14.46 -16.57 -31.27
C TRP A 408 15.50 -17.61 -30.89
N PRO A 409 15.25 -18.45 -29.87
CA PRO A 409 16.15 -19.54 -29.57
C PRO A 409 16.21 -20.46 -30.78
N GLU A 410 17.39 -20.56 -31.41
CA GLU A 410 17.66 -21.57 -32.42
C GLU A 410 17.43 -22.93 -31.78
N GLY A 411 16.71 -23.82 -32.49
CA GLY A 411 16.43 -25.15 -31.97
C GLY A 411 17.73 -25.82 -31.58
N ASP A 412 17.74 -26.52 -30.44
CA ASP A 412 18.74 -27.53 -30.20
C ASP A 412 18.55 -28.57 -31.32
N GLU A 413 19.30 -28.41 -32.42
CA GLU A 413 19.59 -29.54 -33.29
C GLU A 413 20.30 -30.53 -32.38
N GLU A 414 19.58 -31.57 -31.98
CA GLU A 414 20.18 -32.76 -31.39
C GLU A 414 21.28 -33.22 -32.35
N GLU A 415 22.54 -32.91 -32.02
CA GLU A 415 23.69 -33.62 -32.56
C GLU A 415 23.60 -35.08 -32.08
N GLU A 416 23.03 -35.90 -32.97
CA GLU A 416 23.06 -37.38 -33.09
C GLU A 416 22.32 -38.28 -32.09
#